data_AF-A0A4W3H398-F1
#
_entry.id   AF-A0A4W3H398-F1
#
_cell.length_a   1.000
_cell.length_b   1.000
_cell.length_c   1.000
_cell.angle_alpha   90.00
_cell.angle_beta   90.00
_cell.angle_gamma   90.00
#
_symmetry.space_group_name_H-M   'P 1'
#
loop_
_entity.id
_entity.type
_entity.pdbx_description
1 polymer ?
#
loop_
_entity_poly.entity_id
_entity_poly.type
_entity_poly.pdbx_seq_one_letter_code
_entity_poly.pdbx_strand_id
1 'polypeptide(L)'
;MTSGHQAQGLIEELNCPICLDFFTAPVTLNCGHNFCRSCITLSWDTQKTNTCPKCRQVIADRNLKVNWALVKIVEKAQKLNLASTQTEIRSQCEKHREELKLFCESDKKLLCLVCRDAREHRGHSFLPIEEAVEIYKVTIPLMREDSGQLSVSSTRNVRDTDTDEKRRADFSAGKLNIL
;
A
#
# COMPACT_ATOMS: atom_id res chain seq x y z
N MET A 1 1.03 2.40 26.07
CA MET A 1 0.83 2.95 24.70
C MET A 1 2.04 3.79 24.23
N THR A 2 3.26 3.53 24.72
CA THR A 2 4.45 4.38 24.46
C THR A 2 5.35 3.89 23.32
N SER A 3 5.07 2.72 22.73
CA SER A 3 5.94 2.05 21.76
C SER A 3 5.76 2.55 20.32
N GLY A 4 4.55 2.94 19.91
CA GLY A 4 4.28 3.38 18.52
C GLY A 4 4.83 4.78 18.22
N HIS A 5 4.71 5.72 19.16
CA HIS A 5 5.12 7.12 18.95
C HIS A 5 6.64 7.29 18.83
N GLN A 6 7.43 6.41 19.48
CA GLN A 6 8.89 6.42 19.39
C GLN A 6 9.39 5.90 18.03
N ALA A 7 8.70 4.89 17.46
CA ALA A 7 9.06 4.37 16.15
C ALA A 7 8.85 5.41 15.04
N GLN A 8 7.78 6.21 15.13
CA GLN A 8 7.49 7.24 14.13
C GLN A 8 8.54 8.35 14.10
N GLY A 9 8.96 8.86 15.27
CA GLY A 9 10.01 9.88 15.36
C GLY A 9 11.36 9.40 14.82
N LEU A 10 11.68 8.11 14.94
CA LEU A 10 12.89 7.53 14.37
C LEU A 10 12.84 7.38 12.84
N ILE A 11 11.65 7.29 12.25
CA ILE A 11 11.46 7.20 10.80
C ILE A 11 11.70 8.57 10.15
N GLU A 12 11.32 9.66 10.81
CA GLU A 12 11.54 11.03 10.31
C GLU A 12 13.05 11.39 10.17
N GLU A 13 13.90 10.82 11.03
CA GLU A 13 15.36 10.95 10.96
C GLU A 13 15.97 10.33 9.69
N LEU A 14 15.20 9.55 8.94
CA LEU A 14 15.61 8.92 7.68
C LEU A 14 15.22 9.77 6.45
N ASN A 15 14.77 10.99 6.66
CA ASN A 15 14.44 11.92 5.59
C ASN A 15 15.63 12.79 5.21
N CYS A 16 15.80 12.96 3.90
CA CYS A 16 16.73 13.91 3.34
C CYS A 16 16.26 15.33 3.63
N PRO A 17 17.12 16.18 4.21
CA PRO A 17 16.70 17.52 4.60
C PRO A 17 16.57 18.51 3.44
N ILE A 18 16.87 18.09 2.20
CA ILE A 18 16.71 18.92 1.00
C ILE A 18 15.37 18.63 0.34
N CYS A 19 15.05 17.36 0.05
CA CYS A 19 13.78 16.98 -0.58
C CYS A 19 12.67 16.65 0.43
N LEU A 20 13.00 16.57 1.73
CA LEU A 20 12.08 16.26 2.82
C LEU A 20 11.37 14.90 2.69
N ASP A 21 12.02 13.98 1.98
CA ASP A 21 11.54 12.61 1.74
C ASP A 21 12.66 11.62 2.10
N PHE A 22 12.34 10.33 2.22
CA PHE A 22 13.28 9.28 2.52
C PHE A 22 14.53 9.35 1.64
N PHE A 23 15.68 9.04 2.24
CA PHE A 23 16.93 9.03 1.50
C PHE A 23 16.89 8.06 0.31
N THR A 24 17.07 8.61 -0.89
CA THR A 24 17.30 7.86 -2.13
C THR A 24 18.77 7.96 -2.50
N ALA A 25 19.45 6.81 -2.59
CA ALA A 25 20.91 6.73 -2.76
C ALA A 25 21.66 7.74 -1.85
N PRO A 26 21.48 7.66 -0.51
CA PRO A 26 22.10 8.58 0.43
C PRO A 26 23.62 8.57 0.29
N VAL A 27 24.23 9.72 0.49
CA VAL A 27 25.68 9.88 0.62
C VAL A 27 25.97 10.57 1.94
N THR A 28 27.06 10.16 2.59
CA THR A 28 27.53 10.76 3.84
C THR A 28 28.70 11.67 3.54
N LEU A 29 28.57 12.95 3.89
CA LEU A 29 29.67 13.92 3.76
C LEU A 29 30.71 13.69 4.88
N ASN A 30 31.93 14.22 4.70
CA ASN A 30 32.99 14.14 5.72
C ASN A 30 32.60 14.81 7.06
N CYS A 31 31.62 15.71 7.06
CA CYS A 31 31.04 16.31 8.27
C CYS A 31 29.96 15.44 8.94
N GLY A 32 29.71 14.23 8.44
CA GLY A 32 28.75 13.26 8.99
C GLY A 32 27.29 13.45 8.54
N HIS A 33 26.95 14.55 7.87
CA HIS A 33 25.59 14.79 7.38
C HIS A 33 25.26 13.96 6.14
N ASN A 34 24.00 13.53 6.04
CA ASN A 34 23.50 12.67 4.97
C ASN A 34 22.53 13.40 4.06
N PHE A 35 22.60 13.12 2.76
CA PHE A 35 21.74 13.70 1.72
C PHE A 35 21.52 12.68 0.61
N CYS A 36 20.42 12.77 -0.14
CA CYS A 36 20.31 12.04 -1.41
C CYS A 36 21.43 12.50 -2.35
N ARG A 37 22.03 11.57 -3.10
CA ARG A 37 23.10 11.90 -4.07
C ARG A 37 22.69 13.01 -5.04
N SER A 38 21.48 12.93 -5.57
CA SER A 38 20.92 13.93 -6.50
C SER A 38 20.77 15.29 -5.82
N CYS A 39 20.20 15.32 -4.62
CA CYS A 39 19.96 16.56 -3.88
C CYS A 39 21.24 17.33 -3.55
N ILE A 40 22.29 16.66 -3.07
CA ILE A 40 23.54 17.34 -2.74
C ILE A 40 24.28 17.80 -4.00
N THR A 41 24.27 17.00 -5.06
CA THR A 41 24.86 17.37 -6.35
C THR A 41 24.18 18.63 -6.91
N LEU A 42 22.85 18.63 -6.96
CA LEU A 42 22.07 19.79 -7.41
C LEU A 42 22.34 21.02 -6.54
N SER A 43 22.37 20.86 -5.21
CA SER A 43 22.67 21.95 -4.29
C SER A 43 24.03 22.60 -4.57
N TRP A 44 25.08 21.80 -4.79
CA TRP A 44 26.41 22.31 -5.13
C TRP A 44 26.45 22.98 -6.50
N ASP A 45 25.71 22.46 -7.47
CA ASP A 45 25.67 23.01 -8.82
C ASP A 45 24.88 24.31 -8.89
N THR A 46 23.82 24.47 -8.08
CA THR A 46 23.06 25.72 -7.96
C THR A 46 23.84 26.78 -7.22
N GLN A 47 24.42 26.45 -6.06
CA GLN A 47 25.12 27.42 -5.22
C GLN A 47 26.54 27.73 -5.69
N LYS A 48 27.08 26.95 -6.63
CA LYS A 48 28.48 27.01 -7.08
C LYS A 48 29.49 26.89 -5.92
N THR A 49 29.12 26.18 -4.85
CA THR A 49 29.98 25.91 -3.70
C THR A 49 29.94 24.43 -3.33
N ASN A 50 31.01 23.91 -2.72
CA ASN A 50 31.06 22.55 -2.17
C ASN A 50 30.85 22.57 -0.67
N THR A 51 29.80 23.22 -0.18
CA THR A 51 29.53 23.31 1.26
C THR A 51 28.42 22.35 1.66
N CYS A 52 28.47 21.84 2.89
CA CYS A 52 27.36 21.08 3.46
C CYS A 52 26.15 22.00 3.66
N PRO A 53 24.96 21.69 3.10
CA PRO A 53 23.76 22.52 3.28
C PRO A 53 23.29 22.65 4.72
N LYS A 54 23.73 21.75 5.63
CA LYS A 54 23.36 21.78 7.04
C LYS A 54 24.31 22.61 7.90
N CYS A 55 25.60 22.27 7.89
CA CYS A 55 26.59 22.88 8.78
C CYS A 55 27.54 23.86 8.08
N ARG A 56 27.40 24.05 6.76
CA ARG A 56 28.23 24.93 5.92
C ARG A 56 29.71 24.56 5.83
N GLN A 57 30.13 23.43 6.40
CA GLN A 57 31.50 22.94 6.27
C GLN A 57 31.87 22.70 4.80
N VAL A 58 33.07 23.10 4.40
CA VAL A 58 33.61 22.89 3.05
C VAL A 58 33.96 21.41 2.86
N ILE A 59 33.51 20.87 1.74
CA ILE A 59 33.69 19.48 1.33
C ILE A 59 34.73 19.47 0.22
N ALA A 60 35.89 18.89 0.52
CA ALA A 60 37.03 18.89 -0.40
C ALA A 60 36.82 17.97 -1.61
N ASP A 61 36.11 16.85 -1.43
CA ASP A 61 35.94 15.81 -2.44
C ASP A 61 34.48 15.70 -2.92
N ARG A 62 34.27 15.81 -4.23
CA ARG A 62 32.97 15.58 -4.88
C ARG A 62 32.73 14.11 -5.26
N ASN A 63 33.69 13.21 -4.98
CA ASN A 63 33.54 11.77 -5.20
C ASN A 63 32.64 11.14 -4.11
N LEU A 64 31.35 11.46 -4.22
CA LEU A 64 30.33 10.99 -3.31
C LEU A 64 30.18 9.47 -3.42
N LYS A 65 30.28 8.76 -2.30
CA LYS A 65 29.99 7.32 -2.22
C LYS A 65 28.64 7.11 -1.56
N VAL A 66 27.84 6.21 -2.13
CA VAL A 66 26.53 5.85 -1.57
C VAL A 66 26.73 5.09 -0.26
N ASN A 67 25.98 5.48 0.76
CA ASN A 67 25.92 4.80 2.03
C ASN A 67 24.86 3.68 1.96
N TRP A 68 25.31 2.49 1.57
CA TRP A 68 24.45 1.30 1.46
C TRP A 68 23.85 0.83 2.79
N ALA A 69 24.51 1.11 3.92
CA ALA A 69 23.93 0.79 5.22
C ALA A 69 22.67 1.63 5.46
N LEU A 70 22.72 2.92 5.13
CA LEU A 70 21.57 3.81 5.25
C LEU A 70 20.45 3.45 4.26
N VAL A 71 20.78 3.01 3.03
CA VAL A 71 19.79 2.43 2.09
C VAL A 71 19.01 1.28 2.75
N LYS A 72 19.72 0.30 3.32
CA LYS A 72 19.10 -0.86 3.96
C LYS A 72 18.24 -0.49 5.17
N ILE A 73 18.62 0.55 5.91
CA ILE A 73 17.85 1.05 7.05
C ILE A 73 16.57 1.72 6.57
N VAL A 74 16.64 2.58 5.55
CA VAL A 74 15.47 3.22 4.92
C VAL A 74 14.49 2.18 4.40
N GLU A 75 14.96 1.17 3.67
CA GLU A 75 14.11 0.08 3.15
C GLU A 75 13.36 -0.67 4.27
N LYS A 76 14.04 -0.94 5.39
CA LYS A 76 13.41 -1.59 6.55
C LYS A 76 12.41 -0.69 7.24
N ALA A 77 12.76 0.59 7.43
CA ALA A 77 11.90 1.58 8.04
C ALA A 77 10.63 1.81 7.22
N GLN A 78 10.74 1.87 5.90
CA GLN A 78 9.60 1.95 4.99
C GLN A 78 8.68 0.74 5.12
N LYS A 79 9.23 -0.48 5.24
CA LYS A 79 8.43 -1.69 5.48
C LYS A 79 7.70 -1.65 6.83
N LEU A 80 8.34 -1.12 7.87
CA LEU A 80 7.71 -0.93 9.17
C LEU A 80 6.61 0.13 9.13
N ASN A 81 6.83 1.23 8.40
CA ASN A 81 5.84 2.28 8.17
C ASN A 81 4.64 1.72 7.38
N LEU A 82 4.89 0.93 6.32
CA LEU A 82 3.87 0.24 5.54
C LEU A 82 3.09 -0.81 6.34
N ALA A 83 3.74 -1.52 7.25
CA ALA A 83 3.06 -2.42 8.18
C ALA A 83 2.22 -1.64 9.21
N SER A 84 2.68 -0.48 9.67
CA SER A 84 1.90 0.40 10.56
C SER A 84 0.70 1.03 9.84
N THR A 85 0.88 1.43 8.57
CA THR A 85 -0.21 1.97 7.74
C THR A 85 -1.15 0.89 7.25
N GLN A 86 -0.71 -0.36 7.03
CA GLN A 86 -1.62 -1.51 6.92
C GLN A 86 -2.43 -1.75 8.20
N THR A 87 -1.91 -1.33 9.36
CA THR A 87 -2.67 -1.33 10.62
C THR A 87 -3.62 -0.13 10.72
N GLU A 88 -3.31 1.01 10.07
CA GLU A 88 -4.15 2.21 9.98
C GLU A 88 -5.20 2.18 8.85
N ILE A 89 -5.10 1.25 7.89
CA ILE A 89 -6.16 0.94 6.90
C ILE A 89 -7.43 0.37 7.58
N ARG A 90 -7.38 0.06 8.87
CA ARG A 90 -8.53 -0.39 9.65
C ARG A 90 -9.41 0.78 10.06
N SER A 91 -10.18 1.29 9.11
CA SER A 91 -11.37 2.09 9.41
C SER A 91 -12.27 1.28 10.36
N GLN A 92 -12.79 1.93 11.40
CA GLN A 92 -13.76 1.31 12.31
C GLN A 92 -15.15 1.39 11.70
N CYS A 93 -15.96 0.34 11.91
CA CYS A 93 -17.37 0.37 11.59
C CYS A 93 -18.08 1.44 12.43
N GLU A 94 -18.82 2.34 11.78
CA GLU A 94 -19.53 3.42 12.47
C GLU A 94 -20.58 2.91 13.46
N LYS A 95 -21.29 1.83 13.10
CA LYS A 95 -22.35 1.23 13.93
C LYS A 95 -21.80 0.46 15.14
N HIS A 96 -20.74 -0.31 14.94
CA HIS A 96 -20.27 -1.29 15.93
C HIS A 96 -18.95 -0.91 16.61
N ARG A 97 -18.25 0.11 16.09
CA ARG A 97 -16.90 0.51 16.52
C ARG A 97 -15.84 -0.60 16.42
N GLU A 98 -16.15 -1.64 15.65
CA GLU A 98 -15.27 -2.77 15.36
C GLU A 98 -14.44 -2.52 14.11
N GLU A 99 -13.27 -3.14 14.03
CA GLU A 99 -12.42 -3.08 12.83
C GLU A 99 -13.17 -3.60 11.58
N LEU A 100 -13.14 -2.84 10.49
CA LEU A 100 -13.59 -3.32 9.19
C LEU A 100 -12.57 -4.33 8.65
N LYS A 101 -13.06 -5.52 8.31
CA LYS A 101 -12.21 -6.67 7.87
C LYS A 101 -12.69 -7.32 6.58
N LEU A 102 -13.88 -6.98 6.14
CA LEU A 102 -14.54 -7.63 5.00
C LEU A 102 -14.99 -6.59 3.99
N PHE A 103 -14.98 -6.96 2.73
CA PHE A 103 -15.66 -6.28 1.63
C PHE A 103 -16.89 -7.09 1.24
N CYS A 104 -18.07 -6.49 1.30
CA CYS A 104 -19.28 -7.10 0.77
C CYS A 104 -19.34 -6.90 -0.75
N GLU A 105 -19.38 -7.98 -1.49
CA GLU A 105 -19.41 -7.93 -2.95
C GLU A 105 -20.74 -7.41 -3.49
N SER A 106 -21.86 -7.68 -2.80
CA SER A 106 -23.19 -7.22 -3.20
C SER A 106 -23.34 -5.72 -2.99
N ASP A 107 -22.97 -5.23 -1.80
CA ASP A 107 -23.20 -3.84 -1.40
C ASP A 107 -22.04 -2.91 -1.73
N LYS A 108 -20.90 -3.48 -2.17
CA LYS A 108 -19.64 -2.78 -2.47
C LYS A 108 -19.17 -1.89 -1.31
N LYS A 109 -19.27 -2.42 -0.08
CA LYS A 109 -18.96 -1.72 1.17
C LYS A 109 -18.02 -2.53 2.06
N LEU A 110 -17.22 -1.83 2.84
CA LEU A 110 -16.41 -2.42 3.90
C LEU A 110 -17.28 -2.67 5.14
N LEU A 111 -17.14 -3.86 5.74
CA LEU A 111 -17.92 -4.32 6.87
C LEU A 111 -17.01 -4.90 7.97
N CYS A 112 -17.47 -4.80 9.22
CA CYS A 112 -16.91 -5.55 10.33
C CYS A 112 -17.59 -6.93 10.44
N LEU A 113 -17.04 -7.81 11.27
CA LEU A 113 -17.59 -9.16 11.46
C LEU A 113 -19.01 -9.15 12.04
N VAL A 114 -19.36 -8.14 12.83
CA VAL A 114 -20.72 -7.99 13.38
C VAL A 114 -21.72 -7.63 12.28
N CYS A 115 -21.35 -6.76 11.33
CA CYS A 115 -22.21 -6.42 10.19
C CYS A 115 -22.48 -7.63 9.28
N ARG A 116 -21.48 -8.51 9.09
CA ARG A 116 -21.64 -9.71 8.26
C ARG A 116 -22.82 -10.57 8.72
N ASP A 117 -22.96 -10.72 10.03
CA ASP A 117 -23.97 -11.58 10.63
C ASP A 117 -25.33 -10.85 10.83
N ALA A 118 -25.39 -9.56 10.49
CA ALA A 118 -26.62 -8.79 10.52
C ALA A 118 -27.61 -9.25 9.44
N ARG A 119 -28.91 -9.13 9.73
CA ARG A 119 -29.98 -9.50 8.79
C ARG A 119 -29.88 -8.75 7.45
N GLU A 120 -29.37 -7.53 7.48
CA GLU A 120 -29.15 -6.65 6.33
C GLU A 120 -28.21 -7.28 5.28
N HIS A 121 -27.26 -8.12 5.69
CA HIS A 121 -26.26 -8.74 4.82
C HIS A 121 -26.40 -10.27 4.72
N ARG A 122 -27.55 -10.82 5.13
CA ARG A 122 -27.78 -12.26 5.12
C ARG A 122 -27.79 -12.80 3.68
N GLY A 123 -26.86 -13.70 3.39
CA GLY A 123 -26.73 -14.34 2.07
C GLY A 123 -25.91 -13.55 1.06
N HIS A 124 -25.26 -12.45 1.46
CA HIS A 124 -24.30 -11.76 0.61
C HIS A 124 -22.95 -12.49 0.59
N SER A 125 -22.16 -12.27 -0.47
CA SER A 125 -20.79 -12.75 -0.56
C SER A 125 -19.82 -11.70 0.00
N PHE A 126 -18.74 -12.19 0.62
CA PHE A 126 -17.74 -11.35 1.27
C PHE A 126 -16.34 -11.84 0.96
N LEU A 127 -15.41 -10.90 0.87
CA LEU A 127 -13.98 -11.15 0.74
C LEU A 127 -13.21 -10.41 1.84
N PRO A 128 -12.07 -10.93 2.30
CA PRO A 128 -11.09 -10.13 3.03
C PRO A 128 -10.70 -8.88 2.23
N ILE A 129 -10.36 -7.79 2.93
CA ILE A 129 -10.05 -6.51 2.30
C ILE A 129 -8.84 -6.64 1.37
N GLU A 130 -7.84 -7.41 1.78
CA GLU A 130 -6.61 -7.64 1.02
C GLU A 130 -6.90 -8.26 -0.35
N GLU A 131 -7.77 -9.28 -0.38
CA GLU A 131 -8.21 -9.93 -1.63
C GLU A 131 -9.05 -8.98 -2.50
N ALA A 132 -9.92 -8.18 -1.88
CA ALA A 132 -10.77 -7.23 -2.59
C ALA A 132 -9.95 -6.09 -3.25
N VAL A 133 -8.85 -5.65 -2.65
CA VAL A 133 -7.95 -4.64 -3.22
C VAL A 133 -7.32 -5.16 -4.53
N GLU A 134 -6.93 -6.42 -4.57
CA GLU A 134 -6.34 -7.04 -5.77
C GLU A 134 -7.37 -7.22 -6.89
N ILE A 135 -8.57 -7.68 -6.54
CA ILE A 135 -9.62 -8.03 -7.52
C ILE A 135 -10.33 -6.77 -8.05
N TYR A 136 -10.67 -5.83 -7.16
CA TYR A 136 -11.54 -4.70 -7.48
C TYR A 136 -10.82 -3.35 -7.50
N LYS A 137 -9.49 -3.31 -7.27
CA LYS A 137 -8.68 -2.08 -7.16
C LYS A 137 -9.34 -1.03 -6.25
N VAL A 138 -9.92 -1.48 -5.15
CA VAL A 138 -10.66 -0.62 -4.23
C VAL A 138 -9.70 0.39 -3.61
N THR A 139 -9.86 1.67 -3.92
CA THR A 139 -9.18 2.75 -3.20
C THR A 139 -9.93 2.98 -1.89
N ILE A 140 -9.32 2.60 -0.77
CA ILE A 140 -9.91 2.78 0.56
C ILE A 140 -9.86 4.28 0.90
N PRO A 141 -11.00 4.94 1.20
CA PRO A 141 -10.98 6.36 1.53
C PRO A 141 -10.22 6.57 2.84
N LEU A 142 -9.08 7.25 2.78
CA LEU A 142 -8.48 7.90 3.93
C LEU A 142 -9.46 9.02 4.35
N MET A 143 -9.97 8.98 5.59
CA MET A 143 -11.05 9.88 6.10
C MET A 143 -10.82 11.36 5.69
N ARG A 144 -11.82 12.19 5.31
CA ARG A 144 -13.12 12.50 5.94
C ARG A 144 -14.16 13.07 4.94
N GLU A 145 -15.43 12.86 5.31
CA GLU A 145 -16.64 13.71 5.10
C GLU A 145 -17.06 14.07 3.66
N ASP A 146 -17.88 13.22 3.03
CA ASP A 146 -19.33 13.47 2.86
C ASP A 146 -19.95 12.38 1.97
N SER A 147 -21.10 11.84 2.41
CA SER A 147 -22.04 11.03 1.61
C SER A 147 -21.47 9.77 0.94
N GLY A 148 -21.66 8.65 1.62
CA GLY A 148 -21.21 7.33 1.18
C GLY A 148 -21.47 7.00 -0.29
N GLN A 149 -20.39 6.86 -1.04
CA GLN A 149 -20.26 6.03 -2.24
C GLN A 149 -18.76 5.73 -2.41
N LEU A 150 -18.37 4.45 -2.37
CA LEU A 150 -17.07 4.04 -2.88
C LEU A 150 -17.09 4.17 -4.40
N SER A 151 -16.21 4.97 -4.98
CA SER A 151 -16.04 5.03 -6.42
C SER A 151 -15.29 3.79 -6.89
N VAL A 152 -16.02 2.77 -7.35
CA VAL A 152 -15.44 1.62 -8.06
C VAL A 152 -15.24 2.03 -9.52
N SER A 153 -13.99 2.22 -9.93
CA SER A 153 -13.65 2.39 -11.36
C SER A 153 -13.79 1.03 -12.07
N SER A 154 -14.99 0.76 -12.57
CA SER A 154 -15.27 -0.47 -13.32
C SER A 154 -14.64 -0.39 -14.71
N THR A 155 -13.45 -0.97 -14.89
CA THR A 155 -13.01 -1.35 -16.23
C THR A 155 -13.73 -2.63 -16.60
N ARG A 156 -14.86 -2.52 -17.31
CA ARG A 156 -15.43 -3.63 -18.06
C ARG A 156 -14.39 -4.09 -19.08
N ASN A 157 -13.78 -5.25 -18.84
CA ASN A 157 -13.26 -6.06 -19.92
C ASN A 157 -14.24 -7.21 -20.13
N VAL A 158 -15.15 -7.01 -21.08
CA VAL A 158 -15.79 -8.11 -21.81
C VAL A 158 -14.65 -8.84 -22.52
N ARG A 159 -14.52 -10.14 -22.28
CA ARG A 159 -13.88 -11.04 -23.23
C ARG A 159 -14.72 -12.29 -23.33
N ASP A 160 -15.39 -12.38 -24.48
CA ASP A 160 -15.99 -13.57 -25.03
C ASP A 160 -15.01 -14.75 -25.00
N THR A 161 -15.49 -15.91 -24.58
CA THR A 161 -15.09 -17.18 -25.20
C THR A 161 -16.34 -18.03 -25.35
N ASP A 162 -17.01 -17.82 -26.48
CA ASP A 162 -17.87 -18.81 -27.09
C ASP A 162 -16.99 -19.98 -27.55
N THR A 163 -17.26 -21.17 -27.01
CA THR A 163 -17.15 -22.51 -27.64
C THR A 163 -17.11 -23.58 -26.54
N ASP A 164 -18.26 -24.10 -26.14
CA ASP A 164 -18.41 -25.55 -25.92
C ASP A 164 -19.89 -25.97 -25.80
N GLU A 165 -20.67 -25.65 -26.82
CA GLU A 165 -21.99 -26.25 -27.04
C GLU A 165 -21.85 -27.47 -27.98
N LYS A 166 -21.23 -28.57 -27.52
CA LYS A 166 -21.46 -29.93 -28.05
C LYS A 166 -20.76 -31.04 -27.25
N ARG A 167 -21.34 -31.44 -26.11
CA ARG A 167 -21.19 -32.80 -25.55
C ARG A 167 -22.21 -33.14 -24.46
N ARG A 168 -23.50 -32.88 -24.72
CA ARG A 168 -24.62 -33.41 -23.91
C ARG A 168 -25.81 -33.75 -24.81
N ALA A 169 -25.59 -34.71 -25.69
CA ALA A 169 -26.64 -35.56 -26.25
C ALA A 169 -25.93 -36.86 -26.66
N ASP A 170 -26.28 -37.93 -25.94
CA ASP A 170 -26.14 -39.36 -26.27
C ASP A 170 -25.72 -40.15 -25.03
N PHE A 171 -26.67 -40.35 -24.10
CA PHE A 171 -26.78 -41.62 -23.36
C PHE A 171 -28.17 -41.77 -22.74
N SER A 172 -29.18 -41.87 -23.60
CA SER A 172 -30.47 -42.46 -23.25
C SER A 172 -31.01 -43.21 -24.45
N ALA A 173 -30.72 -44.52 -24.50
CA ALA A 173 -31.69 -45.60 -24.73
C ALA A 173 -31.04 -46.80 -25.43
N GLY A 174 -31.03 -47.93 -24.71
CA GLY A 174 -31.29 -49.23 -25.32
C GLY A 174 -30.10 -50.19 -25.45
N LYS A 175 -29.98 -51.12 -24.49
CA LYS A 175 -30.27 -52.57 -24.65
C LYS A 175 -29.72 -53.32 -23.43
N LEU A 176 -30.58 -53.89 -22.60
CA LEU A 176 -31.10 -55.28 -22.67
C LEU A 176 -30.11 -56.32 -22.10
N ASN A 177 -30.45 -56.79 -20.88
CA ASN A 177 -30.49 -58.17 -20.37
C ASN A 177 -29.26 -59.10 -20.31
N ILE A 178 -29.39 -60.09 -19.40
CA ILE A 178 -28.62 -61.32 -19.15
C ILE A 178 -27.56 -61.10 -18.03
N LEU A 179 -27.63 -61.66 -16.81
CA LEU A 179 -28.23 -62.88 -16.24
C LEU A 179 -28.96 -62.61 -14.92
#